data_AF-A0A6N2VBZ0-F1
#
_entry.id   AF-A0A6N2VBZ0-F1
#
_cell.length_a   1.000
_cell.length_b   1.000
_cell.length_c   1.000
_cell.angle_alpha   90.00
_cell.angle_beta   90.00
_cell.angle_gamma   90.00
#
_symmetry.space_group_name_H-M   'P 1'
#
loop_
_entity.id
_entity.type
_entity.pdbx_description
1 polymer ?
#
loop_
_entity_poly.entity_id
_entity_poly.type
_entity_poly.pdbx_seq_one_letter_code
_entity_poly.pdbx_strand_id
1 'polypeptide(L)'
;MKRQVVLYLGMSLDGYLADLHGGVDWMVGENPEYLGDLGYAQFLQQVDTILMGGTTYHQVTEELSPGEWPYPGLHCHVFTHREAVNQEGITFHCGDAGEVVRELLARPGKDIWVCGGADLAGQLLQRGLIDRFQISILPVLLGGGIPLFQGGFSTIPLALAETKAENGIVELTYLRRGNAPQTKPME
;
A
#
# COMPACT_ATOMS: atom_id res chain seq x y z
N MET A 1 -7.61 18.71 -7.64
CA MET A 1 -8.14 17.40 -7.23
C MET A 1 -7.90 17.23 -5.74
N LYS A 2 -8.77 16.51 -5.03
CA LYS A 2 -8.55 16.18 -3.62
C LYS A 2 -7.55 15.02 -3.55
N ARG A 3 -6.53 15.11 -2.67
CA ARG A 3 -5.58 14.02 -2.42
C ARG A 3 -6.33 12.78 -1.95
N GLN A 4 -5.97 11.61 -2.47
CA GLN A 4 -6.54 10.33 -2.05
C GLN A 4 -5.51 9.51 -1.26
N VAL A 5 -5.99 8.70 -0.32
CA VAL A 5 -5.15 7.68 0.33
C VAL A 5 -5.33 6.37 -0.42
N VAL A 6 -4.22 5.80 -0.88
CA VAL A 6 -4.19 4.63 -1.75
C VAL A 6 -3.45 3.51 -1.03
N LEU A 7 -4.15 2.40 -0.78
CA LEU A 7 -3.52 1.15 -0.36
C LEU A 7 -3.04 0.43 -1.62
N TYR A 8 -1.73 0.44 -1.87
CA TYR A 8 -1.10 -0.20 -3.01
C TYR A 8 -0.09 -1.23 -2.51
N LEU A 9 -0.36 -2.52 -2.73
CA LEU A 9 0.47 -3.63 -2.25
C LEU A 9 0.16 -4.95 -2.99
N GLY A 10 1.04 -5.93 -2.82
CA GLY A 10 0.86 -7.31 -3.25
C GLY A 10 0.46 -8.24 -2.10
N MET A 11 -0.34 -9.26 -2.39
CA MET A 11 -0.67 -10.33 -1.46
C MET A 11 -0.77 -11.69 -2.16
N SER A 12 -0.62 -12.77 -1.42
CA SER A 12 -0.94 -14.13 -1.88
C SER A 12 -2.45 -14.28 -2.15
N LEU A 13 -2.86 -15.32 -2.88
CA LEU A 13 -4.26 -15.59 -3.17
C LEU A 13 -5.10 -15.81 -1.90
N ASP A 14 -4.48 -16.32 -0.84
CA ASP A 14 -5.07 -16.52 0.49
C ASP A 14 -4.89 -15.34 1.46
N GLY A 15 -4.40 -14.19 0.98
CA GLY A 15 -4.50 -12.90 1.67
C GLY A 15 -3.33 -12.51 2.58
N TYR A 16 -2.13 -13.07 2.38
CA TYR A 16 -0.93 -12.78 3.15
C TYR A 16 0.00 -11.80 2.42
N LEU A 17 0.55 -10.83 3.17
CA LEU A 17 1.52 -9.83 2.69
C LEU A 17 2.97 -10.28 2.81
N ALA A 18 3.24 -11.23 3.70
CA ALA A 18 4.55 -11.79 3.93
C ALA A 18 4.39 -13.17 4.52
N ASP A 19 5.45 -13.99 4.45
CA ASP A 19 5.48 -15.28 5.15
C ASP A 19 5.54 -15.11 6.68
N LEU A 20 5.63 -16.23 7.41
CA LEU A 20 5.67 -16.24 8.88
C LEU A 20 6.91 -15.55 9.48
N HIS A 21 7.94 -15.32 8.68
CA HIS A 21 9.18 -14.65 9.06
C HIS A 21 9.25 -13.21 8.55
N GLY A 22 8.23 -12.72 7.85
CA GLY A 22 8.19 -11.39 7.24
C GLY A 22 8.85 -11.34 5.86
N GLY A 23 9.22 -12.47 5.28
CA GLY A 23 9.84 -12.57 3.95
C GLY A 23 8.84 -12.34 2.82
N VAL A 24 9.36 -11.78 1.73
CA VAL A 24 8.62 -11.43 0.50
C VAL A 24 9.22 -12.05 -0.77
N ASP A 25 10.20 -12.96 -0.64
CA ASP A 25 10.87 -13.61 -1.79
C ASP A 25 9.92 -14.42 -2.68
N TRP A 26 8.78 -14.85 -2.12
CA TRP A 26 7.72 -15.53 -2.85
C TRP A 26 6.93 -14.61 -3.77
N MET A 27 7.13 -13.28 -3.69
CA MET A 27 6.37 -12.30 -4.47
C MET A 27 6.79 -12.23 -5.95
N VAL A 28 6.66 -13.35 -6.64
CA VAL A 28 6.95 -13.50 -8.06
C VAL A 28 5.70 -13.92 -8.82
N GLY A 29 5.61 -13.51 -10.09
CA GLY A 29 4.59 -14.03 -11.00
C GLY A 29 4.95 -15.42 -11.54
N GLU A 30 4.14 -15.92 -12.48
CA GLU A 30 4.32 -17.25 -13.08
C GLU A 30 5.68 -17.43 -13.77
N ASN A 31 6.16 -16.39 -14.45
CA ASN A 31 7.48 -16.31 -15.02
C ASN A 31 8.36 -15.34 -14.20
N PRO A 32 9.37 -15.82 -13.46
CA PRO A 32 10.29 -14.96 -12.70
C PRO A 32 11.16 -14.04 -13.57
N GLU A 33 11.34 -14.35 -14.86
CA GLU A 33 12.11 -13.53 -15.80
C GLU A 33 11.27 -12.41 -16.44
N TYR A 34 9.99 -12.31 -16.08
CA TYR A 34 9.10 -11.30 -16.61
C TYR A 34 9.48 -9.90 -16.13
N LEU A 35 9.58 -8.95 -17.06
CA LEU A 35 10.08 -7.59 -16.78
C LEU A 35 8.99 -6.52 -16.65
N GLY A 36 7.71 -6.89 -16.79
CA GLY A 36 6.61 -5.95 -16.59
C GLY A 36 6.45 -5.57 -15.12
N ASP A 37 5.92 -4.38 -14.86
CA ASP A 37 5.84 -3.78 -13.53
C ASP A 37 4.39 -3.57 -13.05
N LEU A 38 3.39 -4.12 -13.76
CA LEU A 38 1.96 -3.92 -13.48
C LEU A 38 1.53 -2.43 -13.41
N GLY A 39 2.31 -1.53 -14.01
CA GLY A 39 2.07 -0.09 -13.95
C GLY A 39 2.55 0.57 -12.67
N TYR A 40 3.44 -0.07 -11.91
CA TYR A 40 4.05 0.50 -10.71
C TYR A 40 4.76 1.84 -10.97
N ALA A 41 5.51 1.97 -12.07
CA ALA A 41 6.14 3.23 -12.45
C ALA A 41 5.11 4.33 -12.73
N GLN A 42 3.97 3.98 -13.34
CA GLN A 42 2.87 4.92 -13.56
C GLN A 42 2.21 5.31 -12.23
N PHE A 43 2.07 4.37 -11.29
CA PHE A 43 1.55 4.65 -9.96
C PHE A 43 2.46 5.63 -9.19
N LEU A 44 3.79 5.44 -9.21
CA LEU A 44 4.73 6.34 -8.55
C LEU A 44 4.64 7.79 -9.05
N GLN A 45 4.26 8.02 -10.31
CA GLN A 45 4.05 9.37 -10.84
C GLN A 45 2.80 10.06 -10.26
N GLN A 46 1.84 9.29 -9.74
CA GLN A 46 0.57 9.78 -9.18
C GLN A 46 0.64 10.10 -7.69
N VAL A 47 1.74 9.73 -7.02
CA VAL A 47 1.92 9.94 -5.58
C VAL A 47 3.10 10.87 -5.34
N ASP A 48 3.10 11.54 -4.19
CA ASP A 48 4.23 12.33 -3.70
C ASP A 48 4.57 12.02 -2.24
N THR A 49 3.75 11.20 -1.57
CA THR A 49 3.84 10.90 -0.15
C THR A 49 3.69 9.40 0.08
N ILE A 50 4.53 8.85 0.94
CA ILE A 50 4.54 7.43 1.31
C ILE A 50 4.30 7.31 2.81
N LEU A 51 3.48 6.35 3.22
CA LEU A 51 3.28 5.96 4.61
C LEU A 51 3.82 4.54 4.81
N MET A 52 4.71 4.38 5.80
CA MET A 52 5.32 3.10 6.16
C MET A 52 5.23 2.85 7.67
N GLY A 53 5.00 1.61 8.06
CA GLY A 53 5.31 1.15 9.41
C GLY A 53 6.82 0.94 9.57
N GLY A 54 7.33 1.03 10.80
CA GLY A 54 8.76 0.88 11.11
C GLY A 54 9.37 -0.42 10.59
N THR A 55 8.63 -1.54 10.62
CA THR A 55 9.09 -2.83 10.08
C THR A 55 9.27 -2.76 8.56
N THR A 56 8.30 -2.20 7.84
CA THR A 56 8.37 -2.03 6.38
C THR A 56 9.53 -1.10 6.00
N TYR A 57 9.69 0.01 6.72
CA TYR A 57 10.82 0.92 6.50
C TYR A 57 12.16 0.20 6.63
N HIS A 58 12.36 -0.55 7.71
CA HIS A 58 13.59 -1.32 7.94
C HIS A 58 13.85 -2.36 6.85
N GLN A 59 12.82 -3.13 6.46
CA GLN A 59 12.94 -4.10 5.38
C GLN A 59 13.35 -3.44 4.06
N VAL A 60 12.75 -2.30 3.72
CA VAL A 60 13.12 -1.53 2.52
C VAL A 60 14.57 -1.08 2.58
N THR A 61 15.03 -0.54 3.70
CA THR A 61 16.37 0.05 3.81
C THR A 61 17.50 -0.95 4.03
N GLU A 62 17.21 -2.10 4.64
CA GLU A 62 18.24 -3.07 5.05
C GLU A 62 18.30 -4.31 4.16
N GLU A 63 17.17 -4.71 3.57
CA GLU A 63 17.07 -5.96 2.79
C GLU A 63 16.84 -5.68 1.30
N LEU A 64 15.83 -4.86 0.98
CA LEU A 64 15.38 -4.68 -0.42
C LEU A 64 16.21 -3.64 -1.19
N SER A 65 16.71 -2.60 -0.51
CA SER A 65 17.50 -1.53 -1.11
C SER A 65 18.61 -1.08 -0.16
N PRO A 66 19.56 -1.96 0.17
CA PRO A 66 20.63 -1.64 1.10
C PRO A 66 21.53 -0.53 0.54
N GLY A 67 21.64 0.56 1.32
CA GLY A 67 22.53 1.69 1.00
C GLY A 67 21.97 2.73 0.03
N GLU A 68 20.76 2.53 -0.52
CA GLU A 68 20.12 3.48 -1.43
C GLU A 68 18.60 3.57 -1.16
N TRP A 69 18.08 4.78 -0.99
CA TRP A 69 16.65 4.98 -0.81
C TRP A 69 15.91 4.85 -2.15
N PRO A 70 14.97 3.90 -2.31
CA PRO A 70 14.37 3.59 -3.62
C PRO A 70 13.30 4.59 -4.07
N TYR A 71 12.94 5.57 -3.24
CA TYR A 71 11.87 6.53 -3.53
C TYR A 71 12.35 7.99 -3.56
N PRO A 72 13.29 8.33 -4.47
CA PRO A 72 13.82 9.68 -4.56
C PRO A 72 12.72 10.69 -4.90
N GLY A 73 12.68 11.80 -4.16
CA GLY A 73 11.72 12.89 -4.37
C GLY A 73 10.33 12.68 -3.74
N LEU A 74 10.03 11.50 -3.20
CA LEU A 74 8.81 11.28 -2.41
C LEU A 74 9.04 11.61 -0.93
N HIS A 75 7.99 12.07 -0.25
CA HIS A 75 8.02 12.35 1.18
C HIS A 75 7.54 11.13 1.96
N CYS A 76 8.43 10.49 2.70
CA CYS A 76 8.13 9.30 3.48
C CYS A 76 7.80 9.66 4.93
N HIS A 77 6.68 9.13 5.42
CA HIS A 77 6.25 9.19 6.81
C HIS A 77 6.32 7.78 7.41
N VAL A 78 7.22 7.61 8.37
CA VAL A 78 7.46 6.32 9.03
C VAL A 78 6.85 6.33 10.42
N PHE A 79 5.92 5.41 10.69
CA PHE A 79 5.28 5.24 11.99
C PHE A 79 6.01 4.16 12.79
N THR A 80 6.65 4.57 13.88
CA THR A 80 7.49 3.68 14.69
C THR A 80 7.54 4.16 16.15
N HIS A 81 7.71 3.20 17.06
CA HIS A 81 7.99 3.49 18.48
C HIS A 81 9.49 3.56 18.79
N ARG A 82 10.36 3.23 17.81
CA ARG A 82 11.81 3.37 17.97
C ARG A 82 12.20 4.84 17.87
N GLU A 83 13.13 5.28 18.70
CA GLU A 83 13.71 6.61 18.54
C GLU A 83 14.44 6.70 17.19
N ALA A 84 14.12 7.73 16.43
CA ALA A 84 14.69 7.97 15.11
C ALA A 84 14.77 9.47 14.86
N VAL A 85 15.77 9.88 14.07
CA VAL A 85 15.98 11.27 13.66
C VAL A 85 15.50 11.43 12.23
N ASN A 86 14.76 12.51 11.97
CA ASN A 86 14.30 12.83 10.62
C ASN A 86 15.48 12.98 9.66
N GLN A 87 15.27 12.55 8.43
CA GLN A 87 16.24 12.62 7.35
C GLN A 87 15.63 13.40 6.18
N GLU A 88 16.44 13.73 5.18
CA GLU A 88 15.94 14.39 3.98
C GLU A 88 14.87 13.51 3.32
N GLY A 89 13.66 14.06 3.16
CA GLY A 89 12.52 13.34 2.60
C GLY A 89 11.89 12.28 3.50
N ILE A 90 12.37 12.06 4.74
CA ILE A 90 11.86 11.02 5.66
C ILE A 90 11.57 11.61 7.04
N THR A 91 10.31 11.53 7.46
CA THR A 91 9.85 11.99 8.78
C THR A 91 9.36 10.81 9.61
N PHE A 92 9.88 10.68 10.83
CA PHE A 92 9.47 9.65 11.78
C PHE A 92 8.38 10.18 12.72
N HIS A 93 7.38 9.34 12.98
CA HIS A 93 6.22 9.63 13.82
C HIS A 93 6.09 8.57 14.90
N CYS A 94 5.95 9.02 16.15
CA CYS A 94 5.52 8.18 17.27
C CYS A 94 4.15 8.71 17.73
N GLY A 95 3.06 8.14 17.22
CA GLY A 95 1.71 8.65 17.46
C GLY A 95 0.62 8.04 16.55
N ASP A 96 -0.58 8.64 16.56
CA ASP A 96 -1.74 8.19 15.78
C ASP A 96 -1.54 8.49 14.27
N ALA A 97 -1.40 7.43 13.47
CA ALA A 97 -1.22 7.57 12.03
C ALA A 97 -2.40 8.29 11.34
N GLY A 98 -3.61 8.15 11.87
CA GLY A 98 -4.78 8.81 11.33
C GLY A 98 -4.77 10.32 11.50
N GLU A 99 -4.19 10.85 12.57
CA GLU A 99 -4.04 12.30 12.75
C GLU A 99 -3.07 12.88 11.72
N VAL A 100 -1.89 12.26 11.58
CA VAL A 100 -0.89 12.66 10.57
C VAL A 100 -1.48 12.59 9.16
N VAL A 101 -2.22 11.53 8.82
CA VAL A 101 -2.87 11.40 7.51
C VAL A 101 -3.92 12.49 7.27
N ARG A 102 -4.72 12.87 8.27
CA ARG A 102 -5.68 13.97 8.13
C ARG A 102 -4.99 15.31 7.88
N GLU A 103 -3.87 15.57 8.56
CA GLU A 103 -3.07 16.76 8.31
C GLU A 103 -2.49 16.78 6.89
N LEU A 104 -1.99 15.64 6.40
CA LEU A 104 -1.47 15.51 5.05
C LEU A 104 -2.57 15.72 3.99
N LEU A 105 -3.76 15.19 4.22
CA LEU A 105 -4.92 15.37 3.36
C LEU A 105 -5.42 16.82 3.30
N ALA A 106 -5.14 17.63 4.34
CA ALA A 106 -5.49 19.05 4.38
C ALA A 106 -4.53 19.95 3.59
N ARG A 107 -3.36 19.42 3.18
CA ARG A 107 -2.35 20.13 2.39
C ARG A 107 -2.53 19.85 0.89
N PRO A 108 -2.12 20.75 -0.01
CA PRO A 108 -2.06 20.45 -1.43
C PRO A 108 -0.98 19.40 -1.71
N GLY A 109 -1.16 18.61 -2.77
CA GLY A 109 -0.23 17.55 -3.17
C GLY A 109 -0.91 16.51 -4.07
N LYS A 110 -0.16 15.46 -4.38
CA LYS A 110 -0.62 14.26 -5.10
C LYS A 110 -1.18 13.21 -4.13
N ASP A 111 -1.47 12.00 -4.61
CA ASP A 111 -2.00 10.93 -3.76
C ASP A 111 -0.97 10.46 -2.71
N ILE A 112 -1.49 9.88 -1.64
CA ILE A 112 -0.71 9.35 -0.51
C ILE A 112 -0.72 7.82 -0.60
N TRP A 113 0.44 7.23 -0.75
CA TRP A 113 0.62 5.77 -0.82
C TRP A 113 0.79 5.16 0.57
N VAL A 114 -0.08 4.22 0.93
CA VAL A 114 0.15 3.30 2.05
C VAL A 114 0.97 2.11 1.55
N CYS A 115 2.28 2.14 1.78
CA CYS A 115 3.20 1.07 1.35
C CYS A 115 3.08 -0.17 2.23
N GLY A 116 2.76 -0.01 3.51
CA GLY A 116 2.60 -1.10 4.46
C GLY A 116 3.04 -0.69 5.87
N GLY A 117 3.03 -1.57 6.86
CA GLY A 117 2.58 -2.96 6.80
C GLY A 117 1.11 -3.13 7.17
N ALA A 118 0.71 -4.37 7.45
CA ALA A 118 -0.65 -4.76 7.82
C ALA A 118 -1.24 -3.90 8.95
N ASP A 119 -0.43 -3.61 9.98
CA ASP A 119 -0.86 -2.82 11.14
C ASP A 119 -1.24 -1.38 10.76
N LEU A 120 -0.36 -0.67 10.04
CA LEU A 120 -0.64 0.69 9.56
C LEU A 120 -1.87 0.71 8.64
N ALA A 121 -1.95 -0.23 7.69
CA ALA A 121 -3.11 -0.36 6.81
C ALA A 121 -4.39 -0.60 7.61
N GLY A 122 -4.36 -1.47 8.62
CA GLY A 122 -5.47 -1.75 9.52
C GLY A 122 -5.93 -0.53 10.31
N GLN A 123 -5.01 0.24 10.89
CA GLN A 123 -5.33 1.48 11.62
C GLN A 123 -6.05 2.50 10.73
N LEU A 124 -5.56 2.70 9.50
CA LEU A 124 -6.17 3.62 8.53
C LEU A 124 -7.52 3.10 8.02
N LEU A 125 -7.65 1.79 7.85
CA LEU A 125 -8.89 1.14 7.43
C LEU A 125 -9.99 1.34 8.48
N GLN A 126 -9.68 1.10 9.76
CA GLN A 126 -10.59 1.31 10.90
C GLN A 126 -11.05 2.77 11.01
N ARG A 127 -10.20 3.73 10.62
CA ARG A 127 -10.51 5.17 10.64
C ARG A 127 -11.24 5.65 9.39
N GLY A 128 -11.47 4.76 8.44
CA GLY A 128 -12.15 5.10 7.20
C GLY A 128 -11.31 5.94 6.24
N LEU A 129 -9.98 5.92 6.35
CA LEU A 129 -9.11 6.87 5.66
C LEU A 129 -8.63 6.40 4.27
N ILE A 130 -8.75 5.12 3.94
CA ILE A 130 -8.30 4.57 2.63
C ILE A 130 -9.38 4.77 1.57
N ASP A 131 -9.11 5.52 0.51
CA ASP A 131 -10.06 5.81 -0.58
C ASP A 131 -10.03 4.77 -1.70
N ARG A 132 -8.82 4.34 -2.08
CA ARG A 132 -8.52 3.46 -3.21
C ARG A 132 -7.72 2.25 -2.73
N PHE A 133 -8.15 1.06 -3.14
CA PHE A 133 -7.49 -0.20 -2.85
C PHE A 133 -6.98 -0.74 -4.18
N GLN A 134 -5.67 -0.80 -4.36
CA GLN A 134 -5.02 -1.36 -5.54
C GLN A 134 -4.19 -2.55 -5.09
N ILE A 135 -4.77 -3.74 -5.24
CA ILE A 135 -4.27 -4.97 -4.63
C ILE A 135 -3.84 -5.91 -5.74
N SER A 136 -2.55 -6.23 -5.77
CA SER A 136 -1.99 -7.26 -6.65
C SER A 136 -2.12 -8.63 -5.96
N ILE A 137 -2.84 -9.55 -6.59
CA ILE A 137 -3.01 -10.93 -6.13
C ILE A 137 -2.03 -11.81 -6.90
N LEU A 138 -1.06 -12.37 -6.18
CA LEU A 138 -0.03 -13.23 -6.75
C LEU A 138 -0.51 -14.69 -6.84
N PRO A 139 -0.02 -15.45 -7.84
CA PRO A 139 -0.48 -16.81 -8.14
C PRO A 139 0.09 -17.86 -7.16
N VAL A 140 -0.04 -17.63 -5.86
CA VAL A 140 0.49 -18.51 -4.80
C VAL A 140 -0.44 -18.54 -3.58
N LEU A 141 -0.48 -19.70 -2.91
CA LEU A 141 -1.08 -19.88 -1.59
C LEU A 141 0.04 -20.07 -0.57
N LEU A 142 0.11 -19.23 0.47
CA LEU A 142 1.15 -19.36 1.50
C LEU A 142 0.73 -20.29 2.65
N GLY A 143 -0.58 -20.45 2.89
CA GLY A 143 -1.13 -21.23 4.00
C GLY A 143 -0.96 -20.57 5.38
N GLY A 144 -0.18 -19.49 5.49
CA GLY A 144 0.10 -18.76 6.72
C GLY A 144 1.07 -17.61 6.47
N GLY A 145 1.13 -16.65 7.39
CA GLY A 145 1.99 -15.48 7.27
C GLY A 145 1.41 -14.26 7.96
N ILE A 146 1.78 -13.07 7.49
CA ILE A 146 1.24 -11.80 7.96
C ILE A 146 0.02 -11.45 7.10
N PRO A 147 -1.22 -11.59 7.60
CA PRO A 147 -2.41 -11.29 6.81
C PRO A 147 -2.55 -9.78 6.60
N LEU A 148 -3.02 -9.37 5.41
CA LEU A 148 -3.31 -7.98 5.11
C LEU A 148 -4.45 -7.45 6.00
N PHE A 149 -5.56 -8.18 6.04
CA PHE A 149 -6.76 -7.77 6.76
C PHE A 149 -6.88 -8.54 8.07
N GLN A 150 -6.56 -7.88 9.18
CA GLN A 150 -6.63 -8.45 10.54
C GLN A 150 -8.00 -8.28 11.22
N GLY A 151 -9.02 -7.80 10.50
CA GLY A 151 -10.34 -7.51 11.04
C GLY A 151 -10.40 -6.19 11.84
N GLY A 152 -11.47 -6.01 12.63
CA GLY A 152 -11.67 -4.83 13.48
C GLY A 152 -12.24 -3.59 12.78
N PHE A 153 -12.59 -3.69 11.49
CA PHE A 153 -13.29 -2.66 10.73
C PHE A 153 -14.73 -3.11 10.39
N SER A 154 -15.63 -2.16 10.20
CA SER A 154 -17.00 -2.44 9.73
C SER A 154 -17.00 -2.82 8.25
N THR A 155 -18.10 -3.40 7.75
CA THR A 155 -18.24 -3.72 6.32
C THR A 155 -18.04 -2.47 5.45
N ILE A 156 -17.09 -2.53 4.51
CA ILE A 156 -16.80 -1.44 3.57
C ILE A 156 -17.28 -1.87 2.17
N PRO A 157 -18.38 -1.30 1.65
CA PRO A 157 -18.81 -1.59 0.29
C PRO A 157 -17.84 -0.96 -0.71
N LEU A 158 -17.37 -1.76 -1.66
CA LEU A 158 -16.43 -1.35 -2.70
C LEU A 158 -17.05 -1.41 -4.10
N ALA A 159 -16.52 -0.64 -5.04
CA ALA A 159 -16.83 -0.68 -6.46
C ALA A 159 -15.54 -0.97 -7.23
N LEU A 160 -15.57 -1.98 -8.11
CA LEU A 160 -14.46 -2.29 -8.99
C LEU A 160 -14.31 -1.15 -10.00
N ALA A 161 -13.10 -0.60 -10.10
CA ALA A 161 -12.77 0.49 -11.01
C ALA A 161 -11.89 0.00 -12.17
N GLU A 162 -10.94 -0.90 -11.89
CA GLU A 162 -10.01 -1.42 -12.90
C GLU A 162 -9.56 -2.84 -12.54
N THR A 163 -9.23 -3.62 -13.56
CA THR A 163 -8.55 -4.91 -13.44
C THR A 163 -7.43 -4.97 -14.45
N LYS A 164 -6.24 -5.39 -13.99
CA LYS A 164 -5.10 -5.71 -14.86
C LYS A 164 -4.64 -7.12 -14.54
N ALA A 165 -4.14 -7.82 -15.56
CA ALA A 165 -3.58 -9.14 -15.39
C ALA A 165 -2.31 -9.25 -16.23
N GLU A 166 -1.21 -9.62 -15.58
CA GLU A 166 0.11 -9.70 -16.18
C GLU A 166 0.91 -10.77 -15.41
N ASN A 167 1.58 -11.68 -16.12
CA ASN A 167 2.42 -12.71 -15.51
C ASN A 167 1.74 -13.57 -14.41
N GLY A 168 0.45 -13.90 -14.58
CA GLY A 168 -0.35 -14.63 -13.58
C GLY A 168 -0.75 -13.83 -12.34
N ILE A 169 -0.33 -12.57 -12.24
CA ILE A 169 -0.74 -11.64 -11.18
C ILE A 169 -1.98 -10.90 -11.65
N VAL A 170 -2.97 -10.77 -10.76
CA VAL A 170 -4.18 -9.99 -11.01
C VAL A 170 -4.19 -8.78 -10.08
N GLU A 171 -4.10 -7.58 -10.65
CA GLU A 171 -4.26 -6.32 -9.92
C GLU A 171 -5.73 -5.87 -9.98
N LEU A 172 -6.32 -5.65 -8.80
CA LEU A 172 -7.68 -5.15 -8.66
C LEU A 172 -7.65 -3.75 -8.04
N THR A 173 -8.21 -2.78 -8.76
CA THR A 173 -8.43 -1.42 -8.24
C THR A 173 -9.88 -1.26 -7.82
N TYR A 174 -10.12 -1.10 -6.52
CA TYR A 174 -11.41 -0.80 -5.93
C TYR A 174 -11.47 0.61 -5.34
N LEU A 175 -12.63 1.24 -5.44
CA LEU A 175 -12.96 2.50 -4.76
C LEU A 175 -14.05 2.25 -3.72
N ARG A 176 -14.09 3.05 -2.64
CA ARG A 176 -15.24 3.04 -1.72
C ARG A 176 -16.53 3.39 -2.46
N ARG A 177 -17.56 2.54 -2.30
CA ARG A 177 -18.90 2.77 -2.83
C ARG A 177 -19.53 3.95 -2.07
N GLY A 178 -19.62 5.09 -2.75
CA GLY A 178 -19.91 6.42 -2.17
C GLY A 178 -19.03 7.53 -2.76
N ASN A 179 -17.87 7.16 -3.30
CA ASN A 179 -16.95 8.06 -4.04
C ASN A 179 -16.85 7.72 -5.55
N ALA A 180 -17.51 6.65 -6.01
CA ALA A 180 -17.51 6.27 -7.42
C ALA A 180 -18.43 7.19 -8.25
N PRO A 181 -18.00 7.73 -9.40
CA PRO A 181 -18.94 8.26 -10.38
C PRO A 181 -19.91 7.12 -10.75
N GLN A 182 -21.20 7.42 -10.82
CA GLN A 182 -22.20 6.45 -11.26
C GLN A 182 -21.87 6.03 -12.70
N THR A 183 -21.18 4.90 -12.86
CA THR A 183 -21.11 4.24 -14.15
C THR A 183 -22.48 3.61 -14.39
N LYS A 184 -23.19 4.14 -15.40
CA LYS A 184 -24.40 3.51 -15.91
C LYS A 184 -24.05 2.07 -16.33
N PRO A 185 -24.93 1.10 -16.09
CA PRO A 185 -24.77 -0.23 -16.68
C PRO A 185 -24.68 -0.08 -18.20
N MET A 186 -23.72 -0.77 -18.82
CA MET A 186 -23.82 -1.07 -20.23
C MET A 186 -25.02 -2.01 -20.41
N GLU A 187 -25.97 -1.58 -21.25
CA GLU A 187 -27.09 -2.38 -21.73
C GLU A 187 -26.63 -3.59 -22.55
#